data_AF-A0A1E8PJZ1-F1
#
_entry.id   AF-A0A1E8PJZ1-F1
#
_cell.length_a   1.000
_cell.length_b   1.000
_cell.length_c   1.000
_cell.angle_alpha   90.00
_cell.angle_beta   90.00
_cell.angle_gamma   90.00
#
_symmetry.space_group_name_H-M   'P 1'
#
loop_
_entity.id
_entity.type
_entity.pdbx_description
1 polymer ?
#
loop_
_entity_poly.entity_id
_entity_poly.type
_entity_poly.pdbx_seq_one_letter_code
_entity_poly.pdbx_strand_id
1 'polypeptide(L)' 'MASVDEAEGLLEWLQGKPRARVYLGACTHLHPANLQVLMAARCRIATWPLDTQLRVWLEAALKFD' A
#
# COMPACT_ATOMS: atom_id res chain seq x y z
N MET A 1 -0.10 -12.05 2.58
CA MET A 1 0.22 -11.39 3.85
C MET A 1 1.44 -10.55 3.61
N ALA A 2 1.35 -9.22 3.74
CA ALA A 2 2.53 -8.36 3.62
C ALA A 2 3.19 -8.24 5.01
N SER A 3 4.40 -8.79 5.21
CA SER A 3 5.11 -8.82 6.50
C SER A 3 5.93 -7.56 6.74
N VAL A 4 6.45 -7.37 7.96
CA VAL A 4 7.31 -6.22 8.29
C VAL A 4 8.60 -6.19 7.46
N ASP A 5 9.18 -7.36 7.18
CA ASP A 5 10.48 -7.51 6.52
C ASP A 5 10.45 -7.01 5.06
N GLU A 6 9.27 -6.90 4.45
CA GLU A 6 9.10 -6.44 3.07
C GLU A 6 9.08 -4.90 2.95
N ALA A 7 8.99 -4.17 4.06
CA ALA A 7 8.78 -2.72 4.04
C ALA A 7 9.96 -1.95 3.43
N GLU A 8 11.20 -2.35 3.73
CA GLU A 8 12.40 -1.71 3.20
C GLU A 8 12.50 -1.90 1.67
N GLY A 9 12.35 -3.14 1.20
CA GLY A 9 12.37 -3.44 -0.24
C GLY A 9 11.23 -2.76 -1.00
N LEU A 10 10.05 -2.63 -0.39
CA LEU A 10 8.93 -1.87 -0.97
C LEU A 10 9.27 -0.39 -1.11
N LEU A 11 9.91 0.21 -0.10
CA LEU A 11 10.31 1.62 -0.14
C LEU A 11 11.32 1.87 -1.25
N GLU A 12 12.38 1.06 -1.32
CA GLU A 12 13.40 1.15 -2.37
C GLU A 12 12.77 1.03 -3.77
N TRP A 13 11.87 0.06 -3.94
CA TRP A 13 11.20 -0.14 -5.22
C TRP A 13 10.33 1.05 -5.64
N LEU A 14 9.61 1.67 -4.70
CA LEU A 14 8.76 2.83 -4.94
C LEU A 14 9.58 4.09 -5.26
N GLN A 15 10.70 4.30 -4.58
CA GLN A 15 11.62 5.42 -4.87
C GLN A 15 12.17 5.35 -6.30
N GLY A 16 12.50 4.14 -6.78
CA GLY A 16 12.92 3.92 -8.16
C GLY A 16 11.80 4.02 -9.21
N LYS A 17 10.52 4.09 -8.79
CA LYS A 17 9.35 4.06 -9.68
C LYS A 17 8.28 5.05 -9.22
N PRO A 18 8.49 6.36 -9.40
CA PRO A 18 7.58 7.41 -8.90
C PRO A 18 6.17 7.39 -9.53
N ARG A 19 5.96 6.63 -10.61
CA ARG A 19 4.65 6.45 -11.26
C ARG A 19 4.07 5.05 -11.06
N ALA A 20 4.71 4.21 -10.23
CA ALA A 20 4.20 2.90 -9.90
C ALA A 20 2.77 2.99 -9.36
N ARG A 21 1.98 1.96 -9.68
CA ARG A 21 0.66 1.78 -9.10
C ARG A 21 0.63 0.48 -8.32
N VAL A 22 0.10 0.53 -7.11
CA VAL A 22 0.07 -0.61 -6.21
C VAL A 22 -1.25 -1.36 -6.37
N TYR A 23 -1.16 -2.67 -6.57
CA TYR A 23 -2.31 -3.57 -6.62
C TYR A 23 -2.52 -4.19 -5.23
N LEU A 24 -3.69 -3.98 -4.64
CA LEU A 24 -4.06 -4.53 -3.34
C LEU A 24 -5.27 -5.47 -3.41
N GLY A 25 -5.72 -5.88 -4.61
CA GLY A 25 -6.98 -6.63 -4.80
C GLY A 25 -7.07 -7.92 -3.98
N ALA A 26 -5.98 -8.69 -3.93
CA ALA A 26 -5.88 -9.93 -3.13
C ALA A 26 -5.33 -9.70 -1.71
N CYS A 27 -5.15 -8.44 -1.29
CA CYS A 27 -4.63 -8.12 0.03
C CYS A 27 -5.72 -8.35 1.09
N THR A 28 -5.48 -9.30 1.99
CA THR A 28 -6.34 -9.55 3.16
C THR A 28 -5.75 -9.02 4.45
N HIS A 29 -4.48 -8.62 4.44
CA HIS A 29 -3.75 -8.06 5.57
C HIS A 29 -2.55 -7.25 5.08
N LEU A 30 -2.40 -6.03 5.60
CA LEU A 30 -1.27 -5.15 5.35
C LEU A 30 -0.61 -4.78 6.68
N HIS A 31 0.67 -5.14 6.86
CA HIS A 31 1.40 -4.74 8.06
C HIS A 31 1.56 -3.20 8.13
N PRO A 32 1.47 -2.58 9.32
CA PRO A 32 1.57 -1.12 9.47
C PRO A 32 2.84 -0.48 8.88
N ALA A 33 3.98 -1.18 8.91
CA ALA A 33 5.22 -0.70 8.28
C ALA A 33 5.07 -0.50 6.76
N ASN A 34 4.43 -1.46 6.07
CA ASN A 34 4.13 -1.32 4.64
C ASN A 34 3.13 -0.19 4.39
N LEU A 35 2.13 -0.01 5.26
CA LEU A 35 1.20 1.11 5.15
C LEU A 35 1.93 2.45 5.23
N GLN A 36 2.85 2.63 6.19
CA GLN A 36 3.65 3.85 6.33
C GLN A 36 4.49 4.12 5.08
N VAL A 37 5.10 3.09 4.48
CA VAL A 37 5.84 3.20 3.23
C VAL A 37 4.94 3.69 2.09
N LEU A 38 3.76 3.10 1.93
CA LEU A 38 2.79 3.52 0.90
C LEU A 38 2.33 4.97 1.10
N MET A 39 2.12 5.39 2.35
CA MET A 39 1.75 6.76 2.71
C MET A 39 2.88 7.76 2.38
N ALA A 40 4.11 7.45 2.81
CA ALA A 40 5.28 8.30 2.58
C ALA A 40 5.59 8.45 1.09
N ALA A 41 5.46 7.37 0.32
CA ALA A 41 5.64 7.38 -1.13
C ALA A 41 4.48 8.05 -1.89
N ARG A 42 3.35 8.34 -1.23
CA ARG A 42 2.09 8.82 -1.84
C ARG A 42 1.72 8.05 -3.11
N CYS A 43 1.91 6.74 -3.08
CA CYS A 43 1.76 5.91 -4.26
C CYS A 43 0.30 5.86 -4.72
N ARG A 44 0.06 5.69 -6.02
CA ARG A 44 -1.30 5.54 -6.55
C ARG A 44 -1.75 4.09 -6.39
N ILE A 45 -2.96 3.88 -5.92
CA ILE A 45 -3.54 2.52 -5.82
C ILE A 45 -4.28 2.20 -7.13
N ALA A 46 -3.89 1.11 -7.80
CA ALA A 46 -4.54 0.62 -9.01
C ALA A 46 -5.81 -0.18 -8.71
N THR A 47 -5.79 -0.96 -7.62
CA THR A 47 -6.90 -1.83 -7.23
C THR A 47 -6.92 -1.94 -5.72
N TRP A 48 -8.08 -1.68 -5.14
CA TRP A 48 -8.30 -1.77 -3.69
C TRP A 48 -8.59 -3.22 -3.26
N PRO A 49 -8.37 -3.57 -1.98
CA PRO A 49 -8.73 -4.88 -1.44
C PRO A 49 -10.19 -5.27 -1.72
N LEU A 50 -10.41 -6.56 -1.97
CA LEU A 50 -11.76 -7.15 -2.02
C LEU A 50 -12.43 -7.19 -0.65
N ASP A 51 -11.64 -7.33 0.43
CA ASP A 51 -12.11 -7.18 1.79
C ASP A 51 -12.57 -5.73 2.02
N THR A 52 -13.88 -5.55 2.22
CA THR A 52 -14.50 -4.23 2.33
C THR A 52 -14.09 -3.48 3.59
N GLN A 53 -13.88 -4.18 4.71
CA GLN A 53 -13.47 -3.54 5.96
C GLN A 53 -12.02 -3.05 5.84
N LEU A 54 -11.12 -3.90 5.35
CA LEU A 54 -9.73 -3.49 5.10
C LEU A 54 -9.68 -2.33 4.10
N ARG A 55 -10.46 -2.40 3.02
CA ARG A 55 -10.55 -1.34 2.03
C ARG A 55 -10.92 0.01 2.64
N VAL A 56 -11.95 0.07 3.49
CA VAL A 56 -12.37 1.33 4.13
C VAL A 56 -11.22 1.98 4.90
N TRP A 57 -10.49 1.19 5.69
CA TRP A 57 -9.32 1.70 6.43
C TRP A 57 -8.19 2.17 5.53
N LEU A 58 -7.87 1.39 4.48
CA LEU A 58 -6.78 1.76 3.56
C LEU A 58 -7.13 2.96 2.68
N GLU A 59 -8.39 3.09 2.26
CA GLU A 59 -8.83 4.26 1.49
C GLU A 59 -8.70 5.54 2.32
N ALA A 60 -9.05 5.52 3.61
CA ALA A 60 -8.89 6.68 4.49
C ALA A 60 -7.42 7.09 4.69
N ALA A 61 -6.48 6.14 4.64
CA ALA A 61 -5.06 6.42 4.84
C ALA A 61 -4.30 6.76 3.54
N LEU A 62 -4.74 6.25 2.39
CA LEU A 62 -3.99 6.27 1.12
C LEU A 62 -4.69 7.00 -0.03
N LYS A 63 -5.96 7.39 0.10
CA LYS A 63 -6.57 8.32 -0.86
C LYS A 63 -6.13 9.73 -0.50
N PHE A 64 -5.29 10.28 -1.36
CA PHE A 64 -4.90 11.67 -1.31
C PHE A 64 -5.73 12.45 -2.33
N ASP A 65 -6.24 13.61 -1.93
CA ASP A 65 -6.89 14.58 -2.82
C ASP A 65 -5.90 15.20 -3.83
#